data_AF-A0A7L2SR06-F1
#
_entry.id   AF-A0A7L2SR06-F1
#
_cell.length_a   1.000
_cell.length_b   1.000
_cell.length_c   1.000
_cell.angle_alpha   90.00
_cell.angle_beta   90.00
_cell.angle_gamma   90.00
#
_symmetry.space_group_name_H-M   'P 1'
#
loop_
_entity.id
_entity.type
_entity.pdbx_description
1 polymer ?
#
loop_
_entity_poly.entity_id
_entity_poly.type
_entity_poly.pdbx_seq_one_letter_code
_entity_poly.pdbx_strand_id
1 'polypeptide(L)'
;ITPFIFSSDTGTIPPERCLFGIMLNVSTFLGMATMYVRYRLVSALSPEKPRILRLNELGLTLGWTSCFGLCVIANFQKCILYYIHVLGACLTFGVGSIYMLVQTVLSYLMQPELHSKDIFWARLAVFLWTCSSILSSIL
;
A
#
# COMPACT_ATOMS: atom_id res chain seq x y z
N ILE A 1 18.30 37.51 -12.86
CA ILE A 1 18.82 36.27 -12.25
C ILE A 1 18.44 36.33 -10.78
N THR A 2 17.27 35.78 -10.45
CA THR A 2 16.85 35.50 -9.07
C THR A 2 16.63 33.99 -9.03
N PRO A 3 17.25 33.27 -8.09
CA PRO A 3 17.26 31.83 -8.11
C PRO A 3 15.85 31.35 -7.76
N PHE A 4 15.25 30.63 -8.70
CA PHE A 4 14.03 29.88 -8.50
C PHE A 4 14.36 28.85 -7.41
N ILE A 5 13.90 29.10 -6.18
CA ILE A 5 13.92 28.11 -5.11
C ILE A 5 13.06 26.94 -5.61
N PHE A 6 13.74 25.85 -5.98
CA PHE A 6 13.19 24.61 -6.51
C PHE A 6 12.48 23.84 -5.38
N SER A 7 11.37 24.39 -4.87
CA SER A 7 10.46 23.67 -3.98
C SER A 7 9.51 22.82 -4.83
N SER A 8 9.91 21.58 -5.10
CA SER A 8 9.05 20.38 -5.20
C SER A 8 7.65 20.52 -5.83
N ASP A 9 7.51 21.23 -6.95
CA ASP A 9 6.27 21.27 -7.75
C ASP A 9 6.39 20.41 -9.03
N THR A 10 7.26 19.41 -9.01
CA THR A 10 7.60 18.51 -10.13
C THR A 10 6.45 17.60 -10.62
N GLY A 11 5.21 17.88 -10.20
CA GLY A 11 4.01 17.12 -10.54
C GLY A 11 2.82 17.98 -10.94
N THR A 12 2.96 19.32 -11.03
CA THR A 12 1.84 20.22 -11.35
C THR A 12 1.74 20.55 -12.84
N ILE A 13 2.84 20.42 -13.59
CA ILE A 13 2.97 20.82 -15.00
C ILE A 13 3.09 19.59 -15.94
N PRO A 14 2.43 19.57 -17.11
CA PRO A 14 2.77 18.61 -18.17
C PRO A 14 4.22 18.85 -18.63
N PRO A 15 5.04 17.80 -18.90
CA PRO A 15 4.69 16.37 -19.02
C PRO A 15 4.81 15.54 -17.72
N GLU A 16 5.38 16.11 -16.65
CA GLU A 16 5.80 15.38 -15.45
C GLU A 16 4.63 14.72 -14.70
N ARG A 17 3.50 15.43 -14.62
CA ARG A 17 2.27 14.92 -14.00
C ARG A 17 1.69 13.67 -14.70
N CYS A 18 1.93 13.52 -16.01
CA CYS A 18 1.45 12.38 -16.79
C CYS A 18 2.36 11.16 -16.58
N LEU A 19 3.68 11.38 -16.55
CA LEU A 19 4.66 10.34 -16.21
C LEU A 19 4.42 9.79 -14.81
N PHE A 20 4.16 10.65 -13.83
CA PHE A 20 3.82 10.22 -12.47
C PHE A 20 2.55 9.36 -12.43
N GLY A 21 1.50 9.76 -13.16
CA GLY A 21 0.27 8.96 -13.28
C GLY A 21 0.51 7.58 -13.91
N ILE A 22 1.35 7.48 -14.95
CA ILE A 22 1.71 6.20 -15.58
C ILE A 22 2.48 5.31 -14.59
N MET A 23 3.47 5.87 -13.90
CA MET A 23 4.25 5.13 -12.89
C MET A 23 3.35 4.59 -11.78
N LEU A 24 2.44 5.40 -11.26
CA LEU A 24 1.50 4.96 -10.22
C LEU A 24 0.57 3.84 -10.71
N ASN A 25 0.04 3.94 -11.93
CA ASN A 25 -0.78 2.87 -12.51
C ASN A 25 0.02 1.57 -12.67
N VAL A 26 1.26 1.63 -13.16
CA VAL A 26 2.15 0.46 -13.25
C VAL A 26 2.43 -0.13 -11.86
N SER A 27 2.72 0.71 -10.87
CA SER A 27 2.89 0.27 -9.48
C SER A 27 1.65 -0.40 -8.92
N THR A 28 0.45 0.07 -9.29
CA THR A 28 -0.80 -0.60 -8.89
C THR A 28 -0.89 -2.02 -9.44
N PHE A 29 -0.63 -2.23 -10.73
CA PHE A 29 -0.67 -3.56 -11.33
C PHE A 29 0.37 -4.51 -10.73
N LEU A 30 1.60 -4.02 -10.55
CA LEU A 30 2.66 -4.79 -9.91
C LEU A 30 2.31 -5.12 -8.45
N GLY A 31 1.75 -4.15 -7.71
CA GLY A 31 1.28 -4.35 -6.33
C GLY A 31 0.21 -5.44 -6.24
N MET A 32 -0.81 -5.38 -7.09
CA MET A 32 -1.86 -6.41 -7.15
C MET A 32 -1.28 -7.79 -7.47
N ALA A 33 -0.35 -7.88 -8.42
CA ALA A 33 0.33 -9.13 -8.77
C ALA A 33 1.15 -9.68 -7.59
N THR A 34 1.94 -8.84 -6.91
CA THR A 34 2.71 -9.26 -5.72
C THR A 34 1.80 -9.74 -4.59
N MET A 35 0.70 -9.05 -4.31
CA MET A 35 -0.28 -9.46 -3.30
C MET A 35 -0.92 -10.80 -3.65
N TYR A 36 -1.24 -11.03 -4.93
CA TYR A 36 -1.80 -12.28 -5.42
C TYR A 36 -0.80 -13.45 -5.30
N VAL A 37 0.45 -13.26 -5.71
CA VAL A 37 1.50 -14.29 -5.57
C VAL A 37 1.67 -14.67 -4.10
N ARG A 38 1.70 -13.67 -3.21
CA ARG A 38 1.80 -13.91 -1.77
C ARG A 38 0.58 -14.67 -1.23
N TYR A 39 -0.63 -14.31 -1.65
CA TYR A 39 -1.84 -15.02 -1.27
C TYR A 39 -1.75 -16.51 -1.66
N ARG A 40 -1.32 -16.80 -2.88
CA ARG A 40 -1.14 -18.18 -3.37
C ARG A 40 -0.06 -18.93 -2.58
N LEU A 41 1.05 -18.28 -2.28
CA LEU A 41 2.12 -18.87 -1.47
C LEU A 41 1.61 -19.27 -0.08
N VAL A 42 0.93 -18.36 0.61
CA VAL A 42 0.37 -18.62 1.95
C VAL A 42 -0.67 -19.74 1.92
N SER A 43 -1.53 -19.75 0.89
CA SER A 43 -2.56 -20.78 0.74
C SER A 43 -1.98 -22.18 0.48
N ALA A 44 -0.88 -22.26 -0.29
CA ALA A 44 -0.21 -23.54 -0.57
C ALA A 44 0.54 -24.08 0.65
N LEU A 45 1.03 -23.18 1.51
CA LEU A 45 1.93 -23.49 2.61
C LEU A 45 1.21 -23.73 3.94
N SER A 46 -0.09 -23.42 4.02
CA SER A 46 -0.89 -23.62 5.23
C SER A 46 -2.32 -24.13 4.93
N PRO A 47 -2.46 -25.25 4.20
CA PRO A 47 -3.77 -25.78 3.81
C PRO A 47 -4.62 -26.22 5.01
N GLU A 48 -3.99 -26.68 6.10
CA GLU A 48 -4.70 -27.23 7.27
C GLU A 48 -5.13 -26.17 8.31
N LYS A 49 -4.81 -24.89 8.08
CA LYS A 49 -5.07 -23.80 9.03
C LYS A 49 -6.14 -22.85 8.49
N PRO A 50 -7.45 -23.13 8.68
CA PRO A 50 -8.54 -22.34 8.10
C PRO A 50 -8.56 -20.88 8.57
N ARG A 51 -8.07 -20.59 9.78
CA ARG A 51 -7.93 -19.22 10.29
C ARG A 51 -6.93 -18.39 9.48
N ILE A 52 -5.80 -18.98 9.08
CA ILE A 52 -4.77 -18.31 8.28
C ILE A 52 -5.29 -18.06 6.87
N LEU A 53 -5.99 -19.03 6.29
CA LEU A 53 -6.61 -18.88 4.96
C LEU A 53 -7.63 -17.74 4.92
N ARG A 54 -8.53 -17.65 5.92
CA ARG A 54 -9.48 -16.53 6.00
C ARG A 54 -8.79 -15.17 6.16
N LEU A 55 -7.77 -15.08 7.01
CA LEU A 55 -7.00 -13.84 7.17
C LEU A 55 -6.25 -13.47 5.87
N ASN A 56 -5.76 -14.46 5.13
CA ASN A 56 -5.05 -14.25 3.87
C ASN A 56 -6.01 -13.75 2.77
N GLU A 57 -7.22 -14.29 2.70
CA GLU A 57 -8.28 -13.81 1.81
C GLU A 57 -8.71 -12.38 2.16
N LEU A 58 -8.92 -12.08 3.45
CA LEU A 58 -9.15 -10.71 3.92
C LEU A 58 -8.00 -9.79 3.54
N GLY A 59 -6.76 -10.21 3.74
CA GLY A 59 -5.57 -9.47 3.31
C GLY A 59 -5.56 -9.20 1.81
N LEU A 60 -5.95 -10.15 0.97
CA LEU A 60 -6.02 -9.94 -0.48
C LEU A 60 -7.07 -8.89 -0.85
N THR A 61 -8.28 -8.97 -0.27
CA THR A 61 -9.35 -7.99 -0.54
C THR A 61 -8.99 -6.58 -0.08
N LEU A 62 -8.34 -6.44 1.09
CA LEU A 62 -7.82 -5.16 1.59
C LEU A 62 -6.68 -4.62 0.71
N GLY A 63 -5.80 -5.50 0.23
CA GLY A 63 -4.72 -5.12 -0.68
C GLY A 63 -5.24 -4.59 -2.01
N TRP A 64 -6.19 -5.29 -2.63
CA TRP A 64 -6.80 -4.85 -3.89
C TRP A 64 -7.60 -3.54 -3.76
N THR A 65 -8.32 -3.36 -2.65
CA THR A 65 -9.02 -2.09 -2.38
C THR A 65 -8.03 -0.94 -2.15
N SER A 66 -6.89 -1.17 -1.49
CA SER A 66 -5.79 -0.20 -1.38
C SER A 66 -5.18 0.16 -2.74
N CYS A 67 -4.98 -0.84 -3.61
CA CYS A 67 -4.52 -0.66 -4.98
C CYS A 67 -5.50 0.15 -5.82
N PHE A 68 -6.81 -0.08 -5.65
CA PHE A 68 -7.84 0.74 -6.29
C PHE A 68 -7.73 2.21 -5.88
N GLY A 69 -7.49 2.50 -4.60
CA GLY A 69 -7.20 3.87 -4.14
C GLY A 69 -6.01 4.50 -4.87
N LEU A 70 -4.95 3.70 -5.14
CA LEU A 70 -3.75 4.19 -5.82
C LEU A 70 -4.05 4.56 -7.28
N CYS A 71 -4.88 3.77 -7.97
CA CYS A 71 -5.42 4.14 -9.29
C CYS A 71 -6.24 5.43 -9.23
N VAL A 72 -7.07 5.63 -8.21
CA VAL A 72 -7.85 6.87 -8.06
C VAL A 72 -6.91 8.08 -7.93
N ILE A 73 -5.91 8.02 -7.06
CA ILE A 73 -4.92 9.10 -6.89
C ILE A 73 -4.14 9.36 -8.18
N ALA A 74 -3.79 8.31 -8.93
CA ALA A 74 -3.03 8.39 -10.16
C ALA A 74 -3.77 9.10 -11.30
N ASN A 75 -5.10 8.94 -11.36
CA ASN A 75 -5.93 9.46 -12.46
C ASN A 75 -6.69 10.75 -12.07
N PHE A 76 -7.02 10.94 -10.79
CA PHE A 76 -7.76 12.09 -10.30
C PHE A 76 -6.85 13.03 -9.50
N GLN A 77 -6.42 14.11 -10.16
CA GLN A 77 -5.56 15.12 -9.55
C GLN A 77 -6.31 16.01 -8.54
N LYS A 78 -5.60 16.38 -7.48
CA LYS A 78 -6.08 17.24 -6.38
C LYS A 78 -6.68 18.57 -6.87
N CYS A 79 -6.14 19.14 -7.96
CA CYS A 79 -6.51 20.46 -8.46
C CYS A 79 -7.88 20.52 -9.15
N ILE A 80 -8.40 19.38 -9.65
CA ILE A 80 -9.69 19.33 -10.36
C ILE A 80 -10.75 18.67 -9.48
N LEU A 81 -10.40 17.59 -8.77
CA LEU A 81 -11.34 16.77 -8.01
C LEU A 81 -10.80 16.44 -6.62
N TYR A 82 -10.73 17.46 -5.76
CA TYR A 82 -10.21 17.36 -4.39
C TYR A 82 -10.85 16.22 -3.58
N TYR A 83 -12.19 16.14 -3.56
CA TYR A 83 -12.90 15.12 -2.79
C TYR A 83 -12.56 13.69 -3.22
N ILE A 84 -12.48 13.43 -4.52
CA ILE A 84 -12.15 12.11 -5.06
C ILE A 84 -10.68 11.77 -4.78
N HIS A 85 -9.79 12.76 -4.89
CA HIS A 85 -8.37 12.58 -4.57
C HIS A 85 -8.16 12.22 -3.09
N VAL A 86 -8.85 12.93 -2.17
CA VAL A 86 -8.79 12.63 -0.73
C VAL A 86 -9.38 11.26 -0.42
N LEU A 87 -10.48 10.87 -1.08
CA LEU A 87 -11.05 9.52 -0.97
C LEU A 87 -10.03 8.46 -1.43
N GLY A 88 -9.36 8.69 -2.56
CA GLY A 88 -8.29 7.82 -3.06
C GLY A 88 -7.15 7.69 -2.04
N ALA A 89 -6.69 8.81 -1.47
CA ALA A 89 -5.65 8.83 -0.44
C ALA A 89 -6.07 8.05 0.81
N CYS A 90 -7.32 8.21 1.27
CA CYS A 90 -7.86 7.47 2.41
C CYS A 90 -7.89 5.95 2.11
N LEU A 91 -8.31 5.56 0.91
CA LEU A 91 -8.30 4.15 0.49
C LEU A 91 -6.88 3.59 0.43
N THR A 92 -5.93 4.31 -0.16
CA THR A 92 -4.54 3.82 -0.30
C THR A 92 -3.83 3.74 1.04
N PHE A 93 -3.85 4.80 1.85
CA PHE A 93 -3.06 4.85 3.09
C PHE A 93 -3.81 4.21 4.26
N GLY A 94 -5.12 4.45 4.37
CA GLY A 94 -5.95 3.88 5.43
C GLY A 94 -6.11 2.37 5.28
N VAL A 95 -6.68 1.92 4.16
CA VAL A 95 -6.88 0.48 3.92
C VAL A 95 -5.54 -0.24 3.75
N GLY A 96 -4.56 0.40 3.11
CA GLY A 96 -3.19 -0.12 3.03
C GLY A 96 -2.52 -0.34 4.39
N SER A 97 -2.77 0.54 5.37
CA SER A 97 -2.27 0.35 6.74
C SER A 97 -2.91 -0.87 7.43
N ILE A 98 -4.23 -1.03 7.28
CA ILE A 98 -4.94 -2.22 7.81
C ILE A 98 -4.41 -3.49 7.14
N TYR A 99 -4.15 -3.46 5.83
CA TYR A 99 -3.51 -4.55 5.11
C TYR A 99 -2.13 -4.90 5.70
N MET A 100 -1.28 -3.90 5.96
CA MET A 100 0.04 -4.13 6.57
C MET A 100 -0.07 -4.77 7.97
N LEU A 101 -1.08 -4.37 8.74
CA LEU A 101 -1.38 -4.95 10.05
C LEU A 101 -1.77 -6.43 9.94
N VAL A 102 -2.73 -6.74 9.06
CA VAL A 102 -3.16 -8.13 8.76
C VAL A 102 -1.97 -8.97 8.30
N GLN A 103 -1.12 -8.43 7.43
CA GLN A 103 0.06 -9.13 6.93
C GLN A 103 1.15 -9.35 7.98
N THR A 104 1.21 -8.51 9.01
CA THR A 104 2.12 -8.66 10.16
C THR A 104 1.59 -9.75 11.11
N VAL A 105 0.29 -9.76 11.38
CA VAL A 105 -0.38 -10.84 12.16
C VAL A 105 -0.24 -12.19 11.46
N LEU A 106 -0.44 -12.25 10.13
CA LEU A 106 -0.22 -13.46 9.34
C LEU A 106 1.22 -13.97 9.45
N SER A 107 2.21 -13.07 9.39
CA SER A 107 3.62 -13.45 9.59
C SER A 107 3.89 -14.02 10.97
N TYR A 108 3.25 -13.48 12.00
CA TYR A 108 3.37 -14.00 13.36
C TYR A 108 2.74 -15.40 13.49
N LEU A 109 1.54 -15.60 12.93
CA LEU A 109 0.83 -16.89 12.97
C LEU A 109 1.50 -18.01 12.16
N MET A 110 2.35 -17.66 11.20
CA MET A 110 3.13 -18.62 10.40
C MET A 110 4.50 -18.98 11.02
N GLN A 111 4.88 -18.40 12.17
CA GLN A 111 6.02 -18.90 12.95
C GLN A 111 5.65 -20.22 13.66
N PRO A 112 6.57 -21.20 13.79
CA PRO A 112 8.02 -21.13 13.60
C PRO A 112 8.56 -21.76 12.31
N GLU A 113 7.73 -22.34 11.45
CA GLU A 113 8.21 -23.28 10.42
C GLU A 113 8.82 -22.62 9.17
N LEU A 114 8.55 -21.34 8.89
CA LEU A 114 8.75 -20.78 7.55
C LEU A 114 9.35 -19.38 7.46
N HIS A 115 9.41 -18.62 8.55
CA HIS A 115 9.91 -17.23 8.54
C HIS A 115 10.77 -16.93 9.77
N SER A 116 11.96 -16.35 9.54
CA SER A 116 12.81 -15.82 10.61
C SER A 116 12.08 -14.69 11.36
N LYS A 117 12.38 -14.55 12.65
CA LYS A 117 11.84 -13.46 13.51
C LYS A 117 12.13 -12.07 12.92
N ASP A 118 13.19 -11.95 12.13
CA ASP A 118 13.62 -10.70 11.48
C ASP A 118 12.57 -10.13 10.52
N ILE A 119 11.86 -10.99 9.79
CA ILE A 119 10.85 -10.54 8.81
C ILE A 119 9.62 -9.98 9.53
N PHE A 120 9.28 -10.53 10.70
CA PHE A 120 8.22 -9.97 11.55
C PHE A 120 8.60 -8.58 12.05
N TRP A 121 9.81 -8.42 12.61
CA TRP A 121 10.30 -7.13 13.08
C TRP A 121 10.40 -6.09 11.96
N ALA A 122 10.87 -6.48 10.78
CA ALA A 122 10.90 -5.59 9.61
C ALA A 122 9.50 -5.10 9.23
N ARG A 123 8.50 -5.99 9.20
CA ARG A 123 7.11 -5.62 8.87
C ARG A 123 6.47 -4.74 9.93
N LEU A 124 6.73 -5.04 11.20
CA LEU A 124 6.26 -4.22 12.32
C LEU A 124 6.88 -2.81 12.25
N ALA A 125 8.18 -2.70 11.97
CA ALA A 125 8.85 -1.42 11.80
C ALA A 125 8.25 -0.60 10.64
N VAL A 126 7.97 -1.24 9.50
CA VAL A 126 7.31 -0.56 8.36
C VAL A 126 5.89 -0.12 8.72
N PHE A 127 5.14 -0.93 9.44
CA PHE A 127 3.80 -0.56 9.93
C PHE A 127 3.86 0.67 10.84
N LEU A 128 4.74 0.66 11.84
CA LEU A 128 4.94 1.79 12.76
C LEU A 128 5.39 3.05 12.01
N TRP A 129 6.31 2.92 11.06
CA TRP A 129 6.73 4.03 10.20
C TRP A 129 5.56 4.63 9.41
N THR A 130 4.70 3.76 8.87
CA THR A 130 3.51 4.17 8.10
C THR A 130 2.52 4.91 9.01
N CYS A 131 2.24 4.38 10.20
CA CYS A 131 1.38 5.04 11.19
C CYS A 131 1.91 6.41 11.60
N SER A 132 3.21 6.53 11.89
CA SER A 132 3.84 7.81 12.24
C SER A 132 3.78 8.82 11.10
N SER A 133 3.98 8.38 9.86
CA SER A 133 3.87 9.23 8.66
C SER A 133 2.45 9.76 8.46
N ILE A 134 1.45 8.90 8.61
CA ILE A 134 0.03 9.31 8.53
C ILE A 134 -0.29 10.33 9.63
N LEU A 135 0.13 10.06 10.88
CA LEU A 135 -0.09 10.97 11.99
C LEU A 135 0.58 12.33 11.77
N SER A 136 1.83 12.33 11.28
CA SER A 136 2.56 13.56 10.93
C SER A 136 1.92 14.34 9.80
N SER A 137 1.15 13.70 8.92
CA SER A 137 0.45 14.38 7.82
C SER A 137 -0.89 15.01 8.23
N ILE A 138 -1.41 14.63 9.42
CA ILE A 138 -2.69 15.07 9.96
C ILE A 138 -2.49 16.17 11.03
N LEU A 139 -1.40 16.10 11.80
CA LEU A 139 -1.00 17.09 12.81
C LEU A 139 -0.42 18.35 12.16
#